data_AF-A0A382H049-F1
#
_entry.id   AF-A0A382H049-F1
#
_cell.length_a   1.000
_cell.length_b   1.000
_cell.length_c   1.000
_cell.angle_alpha   90.00
_cell.angle_beta   90.00
_cell.angle_gamma   90.00
#
_symmetry.space_group_name_H-M   'P 1'
#
loop_
_entity.id
_entity.type
_entity.pdbx_description
1 polymer ?
#
loop_
_entity_poly.entity_id
_entity_poly.type
_entity_poly.pdbx_seq_one_letter_code
_entity_poly.pdbx_strand_id
1 'polypeptide(L)'
;MPDSTPFIFDAHLDLSMNALEWNRDMSRPLDEIRGREAGQADKKDRGRGTVSLPEMRRGNISLCVATQIARYTKRGNPLPGWHSPEQAWAQTQGQLAWYREMERRGEMTQIADLGQLEAHLAKWA
;
A
#
# COMPACT_ATOMS: atom_id res chain seq x y z
N MET A 1 31.71 -0.31 -13.74
CA MET A 1 30.85 0.48 -12.85
C MET A 1 30.34 -0.53 -11.84
N PRO A 2 30.65 -0.47 -10.54
CA PRO A 2 29.98 -1.37 -9.61
C PRO A 2 28.47 -1.10 -9.73
N ASP A 3 27.68 -2.15 -9.90
CA ASP A 3 26.24 -2.11 -10.19
C ASP A 3 25.52 -1.21 -9.19
N SER A 4 25.29 0.06 -9.55
CA SER A 4 24.44 0.93 -8.76
C SER A 4 23.00 0.46 -8.98
N THR A 5 22.50 -0.36 -8.06
CA THR A 5 21.10 -0.77 -8.08
C THR A 5 20.25 0.50 -8.08
N PRO A 6 19.41 0.73 -9.11
CA PRO A 6 18.72 2.00 -9.28
C PRO A 6 17.77 2.26 -8.12
N PHE A 7 17.82 3.45 -7.55
CA PHE A 7 16.83 3.92 -6.59
C PHE A 7 15.48 4.09 -7.30
N ILE A 8 14.45 3.37 -6.85
CA ILE A 8 13.10 3.47 -7.43
C ILE A 8 12.16 4.14 -6.44
N PHE A 9 11.55 5.23 -6.89
CA PHE A 9 10.43 5.90 -6.24
C PHE A 9 9.15 5.63 -7.03
N ASP A 10 8.20 4.95 -6.40
CA ASP A 10 6.88 4.72 -6.99
C ASP A 10 5.90 5.84 -6.62
N ALA A 11 5.34 6.53 -7.61
CA ALA A 11 4.49 7.68 -7.38
C ALA A 11 3.05 7.33 -6.96
N HIS A 12 2.67 6.04 -6.91
CA HIS A 12 1.30 5.64 -6.57
C HIS A 12 1.14 4.14 -6.22
N LEU A 13 1.04 3.81 -4.93
CA LEU A 13 0.74 2.44 -4.48
C LEU A 13 -0.48 2.36 -3.55
N ASP A 14 -1.44 1.50 -3.89
CA ASP A 14 -2.66 1.23 -3.12
C ASP A 14 -2.45 0.20 -1.98
N LEU A 15 -1.43 0.41 -1.15
CA LEU A 15 -1.03 -0.56 -0.12
C LEU A 15 -2.12 -0.81 0.92
N SER A 16 -2.69 0.26 1.48
CA SER A 16 -3.71 0.16 2.53
C SER A 16 -5.05 -0.39 2.04
N MET A 17 -5.42 -0.15 0.78
CA MET A 17 -6.60 -0.76 0.15
C MET A 17 -6.43 -2.28 0.07
N ASN A 18 -5.25 -2.74 -0.39
CA ASN A 18 -4.94 -4.17 -0.42
C ASN A 18 -4.95 -4.78 0.99
N ALA A 19 -4.41 -4.05 1.97
CA ALA A 19 -4.39 -4.51 3.35
C ALA A 19 -5.79 -4.67 3.95
N LEU A 20 -6.62 -3.64 3.83
CA LEU A 20 -7.89 -3.56 4.55
C LEU A 20 -9.08 -4.12 3.77
N GLU A 21 -9.19 -3.84 2.47
CA GLU A 21 -10.33 -4.28 1.66
C GLU A 21 -10.14 -5.70 1.13
N TRP A 22 -8.91 -6.07 0.76
CA TRP A 22 -8.57 -7.44 0.34
C TRP A 22 -8.11 -8.32 1.50
N ASN A 23 -7.95 -7.80 2.72
CA ASN A 23 -7.46 -8.58 3.86
C ASN A 23 -6.10 -9.25 3.59
N ARG A 24 -5.21 -8.54 2.89
CA ARG A 24 -3.84 -9.01 2.59
C ARG A 24 -2.90 -8.53 3.69
N ASP A 25 -2.22 -9.46 4.37
CA ASP A 25 -1.11 -9.07 5.22
C ASP A 25 0.09 -8.67 4.37
N MET A 26 0.24 -7.36 4.13
CA MET A 26 1.29 -6.80 3.28
C MET A 26 2.70 -7.02 3.83
N SER A 27 2.86 -7.47 5.09
CA SER A 27 4.16 -7.84 5.66
C SER A 27 4.64 -9.23 5.22
N ARG A 28 3.79 -10.02 4.55
CA ARG A 28 4.13 -11.37 4.08
C ARG A 28 4.56 -11.37 2.60
N PRO A 29 5.38 -12.35 2.17
CA PRO A 29 5.73 -12.49 0.76
C PRO A 29 4.50 -12.90 -0.08
N LEU A 30 4.55 -12.63 -1.39
CA LEU A 30 3.38 -12.80 -2.27
C LEU A 30 2.89 -14.24 -2.40
N ASP A 31 3.77 -15.22 -2.33
CA ASP A 31 3.42 -16.63 -2.36
C ASP A 31 2.49 -17.01 -1.20
N GLU A 32 2.77 -16.53 0.02
CA GLU A 32 1.91 -16.73 1.18
C GLU A 32 0.58 -16.00 1.02
N ILE A 33 0.60 -14.74 0.59
CA ILE A 33 -0.63 -13.96 0.37
C ILE A 33 -1.53 -14.67 -0.65
N ARG A 34 -0.98 -15.03 -1.81
CA ARG A 34 -1.72 -15.71 -2.88
C ARG A 34 -2.17 -17.10 -2.47
N GLY A 35 -1.37 -17.81 -1.67
CA GLY A 35 -1.73 -19.10 -1.09
C GLY A 35 -2.97 -19.01 -0.18
N ARG A 36 -3.06 -17.97 0.67
CA ARG A 36 -4.26 -17.73 1.51
C ARG A 36 -5.50 -17.38 0.67
N GLU A 37 -5.31 -16.78 -0.49
CA GLU A 37 -6.39 -16.43 -1.42
C GLU A 37 -6.80 -17.59 -2.35
N ALA A 38 -6.15 -18.75 -2.27
CA ALA A 38 -6.44 -19.88 -3.15
C ALA A 38 -7.90 -20.32 -3.05
N GLY A 39 -8.58 -20.40 -4.19
CA GLY A 39 -10.00 -20.78 -4.29
C GLY A 39 -10.99 -19.67 -3.95
N GLN A 40 -10.55 -18.49 -3.52
CA GLN A 40 -11.44 -17.33 -3.31
C GLN A 40 -11.80 -16.67 -4.64
N ALA A 41 -13.07 -16.27 -4.79
CA ALA A 41 -13.60 -15.64 -6.01
C ALA A 41 -14.47 -14.40 -5.74
N ASP A 42 -14.48 -13.89 -4.50
CA ASP A 42 -15.25 -12.71 -4.08
C ASP A 42 -14.71 -11.40 -4.69
N LYS A 43 -13.44 -11.37 -5.11
CA LYS A 43 -12.80 -10.23 -5.77
C LYS A 43 -12.03 -10.67 -7.01
N LYS A 44 -12.05 -9.83 -8.05
CA LYS A 44 -11.51 -10.12 -9.39
C LYS A 44 -10.02 -10.53 -9.39
N ASP A 45 -9.25 -10.02 -8.43
CA ASP A 45 -7.81 -10.11 -8.35
C ASP A 45 -7.32 -10.98 -7.18
N ARG A 46 -8.18 -11.83 -6.61
CA ARG A 46 -7.74 -12.90 -5.68
C ARG A 46 -6.65 -13.76 -6.29
N GLY A 47 -5.60 -14.03 -5.53
CA GLY A 47 -4.41 -14.76 -5.96
C GLY A 47 -3.51 -13.99 -6.94
N ARG A 48 -3.81 -12.71 -7.24
CA ARG A 48 -3.14 -11.92 -8.28
C ARG A 48 -2.43 -10.66 -7.77
N GLY A 49 -2.31 -10.47 -6.45
CA GLY A 49 -1.57 -9.34 -5.87
C GLY A 49 -0.11 -9.33 -6.37
N THR A 50 0.43 -8.15 -6.70
CA THR A 50 1.77 -7.97 -7.31
C THR A 50 2.78 -7.26 -6.41
N VAL A 51 2.32 -6.65 -5.32
CA VAL A 51 3.15 -5.84 -4.41
C VAL A 51 2.88 -6.30 -2.97
N SER A 52 3.94 -6.45 -2.19
CA SER A 52 3.94 -6.49 -0.72
C SER A 52 5.25 -5.89 -0.20
N LEU A 53 5.38 -5.64 1.10
CA LEU A 53 6.58 -4.98 1.65
C LEU A 53 7.87 -5.77 1.40
N PRO A 54 7.89 -7.12 1.54
CA PRO A 54 9.04 -7.91 1.11
C PRO A 54 9.37 -7.74 -0.38
N GLU A 55 8.36 -7.64 -1.25
CA GLU A 55 8.58 -7.45 -2.70
C GLU A 55 9.09 -6.07 -3.06
N MET A 56 8.63 -5.02 -2.37
CA MET A 56 9.17 -3.68 -2.55
C MET A 56 10.65 -3.66 -2.19
N ARG A 57 11.04 -4.27 -1.07
CA ARG A 57 12.45 -4.41 -0.67
C ARG A 57 13.26 -5.20 -1.70
N ARG A 58 12.73 -6.35 -2.15
CA ARG A 58 13.37 -7.20 -3.17
C ARG A 58 13.54 -6.48 -4.51
N GLY A 59 12.57 -5.65 -4.88
CA GLY A 59 12.56 -4.87 -6.11
C GLY A 59 13.29 -3.53 -6.02
N ASN A 60 13.95 -3.23 -4.90
CA ASN A 60 14.60 -1.94 -4.64
C ASN A 60 13.68 -0.71 -4.77
N ILE A 61 12.39 -0.88 -4.46
CA ILE A 61 11.40 0.20 -4.35
C ILE A 61 11.49 0.73 -2.92
N SER A 62 12.31 1.75 -2.74
CA SER A 62 12.68 2.29 -1.45
C SER A 62 11.70 3.35 -0.94
N LEU A 63 11.01 4.05 -1.85
CA LEU A 63 10.07 5.11 -1.54
C LEU A 63 8.80 4.94 -2.36
N CYS A 64 7.66 5.27 -1.79
CA CYS A 64 6.43 5.38 -2.56
C CYS A 64 5.50 6.48 -2.03
N VAL A 65 4.59 6.94 -2.89
CA VAL A 65 3.38 7.63 -2.45
C VAL A 65 2.36 6.58 -2.06
N ALA A 66 2.14 6.46 -0.76
CA ALA A 66 1.21 5.50 -0.19
C ALA A 66 -0.23 6.07 -0.21
N THR A 67 -1.06 5.58 -1.12
CA THR A 67 -2.39 6.15 -1.38
C THR A 67 -3.36 5.80 -0.25
N GLN A 68 -4.23 6.75 0.10
CA GLN A 68 -5.50 6.51 0.78
C GLN A 68 -6.63 6.68 -0.24
N ILE A 69 -7.41 5.63 -0.48
CA ILE A 69 -8.42 5.61 -1.54
C ILE A 69 -9.81 5.33 -0.96
N ALA A 70 -10.72 6.26 -1.16
CA ALA A 70 -12.14 6.07 -0.87
C ALA A 70 -12.96 7.00 -1.76
N ARG A 71 -13.51 6.46 -2.86
CA ARG A 71 -14.35 7.24 -3.77
C ARG A 71 -15.75 7.38 -3.19
N TYR A 72 -16.20 8.62 -2.97
CA TYR A 72 -17.63 8.89 -2.84
C TYR A 72 -18.28 8.90 -4.23
N THR A 73 -19.38 8.16 -4.37
CA THR A 73 -20.15 8.04 -5.62
C THR A 73 -21.52 8.73 -5.46
N LYS A 74 -21.70 9.84 -6.17
CA LYS A 74 -22.98 10.53 -6.28
C LYS A 74 -24.01 9.65 -7.02
N ARG A 75 -25.29 9.84 -6.70
CA ARG A 75 -26.40 9.16 -7.40
C ARG A 75 -26.28 9.34 -8.92
N GLY A 76 -26.33 8.23 -9.66
CA GLY A 76 -26.24 8.21 -11.13
C GLY A 76 -24.82 8.08 -11.69
N ASN A 77 -23.78 8.14 -10.85
CA ASN A 77 -22.42 7.84 -11.30
C ASN A 77 -22.24 6.31 -11.45
N PRO A 78 -21.78 5.81 -12.61
CA PRO A 78 -21.65 4.37 -12.86
C PRO A 78 -20.46 3.71 -12.15
N LEU A 79 -19.54 4.50 -11.58
CA LEU A 79 -18.36 3.96 -10.91
C LEU A 79 -18.67 3.51 -9.47
N PRO A 80 -18.16 2.35 -9.03
CA PRO A 80 -18.35 1.88 -7.67
C PRO A 80 -17.69 2.82 -6.65
N GLY A 81 -18.28 2.93 -5.46
CA GLY A 81 -17.76 3.73 -4.37
C GLY A 81 -18.73 3.80 -3.19
N TRP A 82 -18.35 4.59 -2.18
CA TRP A 82 -19.14 4.86 -1.00
C TRP A 82 -20.34 5.74 -1.32
N HIS A 83 -21.45 5.55 -0.61
CA HIS A 83 -22.71 6.28 -0.85
C HIS A 83 -22.84 7.56 -0.03
N SER A 84 -21.82 7.92 0.76
CA SER A 84 -21.72 9.19 1.47
C SER A 84 -20.27 9.64 1.62
N PRO A 85 -20.00 10.96 1.71
CA PRO A 85 -18.68 11.48 2.06
C PRO A 85 -18.17 10.98 3.41
N GLU A 86 -19.04 10.80 4.40
CA GLU A 86 -18.68 10.35 5.76
C GLU A 86 -18.19 8.91 5.76
N GLN A 87 -18.83 8.03 4.98
CA GLN A 87 -18.34 6.66 4.77
C GLN A 87 -16.97 6.67 4.06
N ALA A 88 -16.81 7.49 3.03
CA ALA A 88 -15.54 7.60 2.33
C ALA A 88 -14.43 8.11 3.26
N TRP A 89 -14.72 9.11 4.08
CA TRP A 89 -13.79 9.61 5.09
C TRP A 89 -13.45 8.55 6.14
N ALA A 90 -14.44 7.85 6.69
CA ALA A 90 -14.20 6.78 7.65
C ALA A 90 -13.29 5.68 7.07
N GLN A 91 -13.48 5.33 5.79
CA GLN A 91 -12.62 4.38 5.09
C GLN A 91 -11.17 4.87 4.99
N THR A 92 -10.92 6.15 4.66
CA THR A 92 -9.54 6.68 4.63
C THR A 92 -8.92 6.74 6.02
N GLN A 93 -9.71 6.94 7.07
CA GLN A 93 -9.19 6.91 8.45
C GLN A 93 -8.71 5.51 8.85
N GLY A 94 -9.42 4.45 8.43
CA GLY A 94 -8.95 3.08 8.60
C GLY A 94 -7.62 2.84 7.89
N GLN A 95 -7.50 3.31 6.65
CA GLN A 95 -6.26 3.23 5.85
C GLN A 95 -5.10 3.99 6.49
N LEU A 96 -5.33 5.21 6.99
CA LEU A 96 -4.34 5.97 7.74
C LEU A 96 -3.91 5.25 9.02
N ALA A 97 -4.86 4.69 9.77
CA ALA A 97 -4.58 3.93 10.99
C ALA A 97 -3.69 2.71 10.70
N TRP A 98 -3.93 2.02 9.58
CA TRP A 98 -3.08 0.91 9.14
C TRP A 98 -1.64 1.35 8.87
N TYR A 99 -1.42 2.46 8.15
CA TYR A 99 -0.08 2.98 7.91
C TYR A 99 0.63 3.32 9.24
N ARG A 100 -0.05 3.99 10.17
CA ARG A 100 0.51 4.31 11.49
C ARG A 100 0.89 3.06 12.28
N GLU A 101 0.12 1.98 12.17
CA GLU A 101 0.47 0.71 12.82
C GLU A 101 1.70 0.06 12.15
N MET A 102 1.84 0.17 10.83
CA MET A 102 3.05 -0.30 10.12
C MET A 102 4.28 0.52 10.52
N GLU A 103 4.14 1.83 10.72
CA GLU A 103 5.20 2.68 11.28
C GLU A 103 5.56 2.25 12.71
N ARG A 104 4.56 2.05 13.58
CA ARG A 104 4.78 1.59 14.96
C ARG A 104 5.51 0.25 15.02
N ARG A 105 5.26 -0.63 14.05
CA ARG A 105 5.94 -1.94 13.89
C ARG A 105 7.33 -1.84 13.25
N GLY A 106 7.73 -0.67 12.75
CA GLY A 106 9.01 -0.46 12.07
C GLY A 106 9.05 -0.99 10.63
N GLU A 107 7.90 -1.33 10.04
CA GLU A 107 7.81 -1.78 8.65
C GLU A 107 7.87 -0.61 7.65
N MET A 108 7.46 0.58 8.08
CA MET A 108 7.37 1.80 7.29
C MET A 108 7.83 3.03 8.09
N THR A 109 8.06 4.14 7.40
CA THR A 109 8.25 5.46 8.01
C THR A 109 7.63 6.50 7.08
N GLN A 110 6.78 7.36 7.60
CA GLN A 110 6.24 8.50 6.86
C GLN A 110 7.33 9.56 6.68
N ILE A 111 7.40 10.11 5.48
CA ILE A 111 8.25 11.24 5.14
C ILE A 111 7.34 12.46 4.94
N ALA A 112 7.47 13.43 5.82
CA ALA A 112 6.71 14.67 5.86
C ALA A 112 7.58 15.92 5.64
N ASP A 113 8.91 15.78 5.70
CA ASP A 113 9.85 16.87 5.46
C ASP A 113 11.15 16.40 4.76
N LEU A 114 11.98 17.36 4.36
CA LEU A 114 13.24 17.11 3.67
C LEU A 114 14.23 16.31 4.53
N GLY A 115 14.31 16.60 5.83
CA GLY A 115 15.25 15.92 6.73
C GLY A 115 14.90 14.43 6.89
N GLN A 116 13.62 14.12 6.98
CA GLN A 116 13.11 12.73 6.99
C GLN A 116 13.38 12.02 5.66
N LEU A 117 13.24 12.73 4.54
CA LEU A 117 13.59 12.19 3.23
C LEU A 117 15.08 11.84 3.17
N GLU A 118 15.96 12.79 3.51
CA GLU A 118 17.42 12.59 3.50
C GLU A 118 17.84 11.44 4.43
N ALA A 119 17.27 11.39 5.65
CA ALA A 119 17.52 10.31 6.59
C ALA A 119 17.04 8.94 6.08
N HIS A 120 15.97 8.90 5.30
CA HIS A 120 15.51 7.68 4.65
C HIS A 120 16.45 7.26 3.53
N LEU A 121 16.84 8.19 2.64
CA LEU A 121 17.77 7.92 1.54
C LEU A 121 19.11 7.38 2.04
N ALA A 122 19.63 7.91 3.16
CA ALA A 122 20.87 7.43 3.78
C ALA A 122 20.82 5.97 4.24
N LYS A 123 19.63 5.38 4.48
CA LYS A 123 19.47 3.95 4.82
C LYS A 123 19.61 3.02 3.61
N TRP A 124 19.51 3.57 2.40
CA TRP A 124 19.53 2.85 1.13
C TRP A 124 20.78 3.17 0.29
N ALA A 125 21.64 4.05 0.79
CA ALA A 125 22.90 4.44 0.16
C ALA A 125 24.00 3.39 0.34
#